data_AF-A0A8H9GI70-F1
#
_entry.id   AF-A0A8H9GI70-F1
#
_cell.length_a   1.000
_cell.length_b   1.000
_cell.length_c   1.000
_cell.angle_alpha   90.00
_cell.angle_beta   90.00
_cell.angle_gamma   90.00
#
_symmetry.space_group_name_H-M   'P 1'
#
loop_
_entity.id
_entity.type
_entity.pdbx_description
1 polymer ?
#
loop_
_entity_poly.entity_id
_entity_poly.type
_entity_poly.pdbx_seq_one_letter_code
_entity_poly.pdbx_strand_id
1 'polypeptide(L)'
;MLNALLLPLLFSMAGGTFVFLRRPDQRTRGLLVMILFQLVGAAGNVMQTSTELYALLCVHALVVLILMTRHLQSPHVTPQPSGE
;
A
#
# COMPACT_ATOMS: atom_id res chain seq x y z
N MET A 1 -18.44 0.08 17.33
CA MET A 1 -18.94 0.61 16.04
C MET A 1 -17.94 0.22 14.98
N LEU A 2 -18.35 -0.47 13.90
CA LEU A 2 -17.43 -0.85 12.84
C LEU A 2 -16.98 0.43 12.13
N ASN A 3 -15.69 0.74 12.19
CA ASN A 3 -15.17 1.95 11.56
C ASN A 3 -15.26 1.81 10.03
N ALA A 4 -15.87 2.78 9.36
CA ALA A 4 -16.12 2.75 7.91
C ALA A 4 -14.83 2.58 7.09
N LEU A 5 -13.69 3.03 7.63
CA LEU A 5 -12.37 2.95 6.99
C LEU A 5 -11.65 1.63 7.22
N LEU A 6 -12.16 0.77 8.12
CA LEU A 6 -11.54 -0.50 8.46
C LEU A 6 -11.56 -1.47 7.27
N LEU A 7 -12.72 -1.65 6.63
CA LEU A 7 -12.87 -2.55 5.50
C LEU A 7 -12.05 -2.10 4.27
N PRO A 8 -12.08 -0.81 3.86
CA PRO A 8 -11.23 -0.32 2.78
C PRO A 8 -9.73 -0.46 3.04
N LEU A 9 -9.26 -0.24 4.27
CA LEU A 9 -7.84 -0.41 4.63
C LEU A 9 -7.41 -1.89 4.55
N LEU A 10 -8.23 -2.81 5.04
CA LEU A 10 -7.96 -4.24 4.93
C LEU A 10 -7.97 -4.69 3.46
N PHE A 11 -8.92 -4.21 2.67
CA PHE A 11 -8.99 -4.48 1.24
C PHE A 11 -7.76 -3.95 0.50
N SER A 12 -7.34 -2.72 0.79
CA SER A 12 -6.12 -2.10 0.27
C SER A 12 -4.88 -2.95 0.59
N MET A 13 -4.74 -3.40 1.84
CA MET A 13 -3.62 -4.24 2.25
C MET A 13 -3.58 -5.57 1.50
N ALA A 14 -4.71 -6.29 1.42
CA ALA A 14 -4.79 -7.57 0.74
C ALA A 14 -4.59 -7.42 -0.78
N GLY A 15 -5.30 -6.49 -1.40
CA GLY A 15 -5.25 -6.24 -2.83
C GLY A 15 -3.89 -5.70 -3.28
N GLY A 16 -3.33 -4.73 -2.57
CA GLY A 16 -2.03 -4.14 -2.86
C GLY A 16 -0.88 -5.15 -2.71
N THR A 17 -0.90 -5.97 -1.65
CA THR A 17 0.08 -7.06 -1.47
C THR A 17 -0.04 -8.11 -2.58
N PHE A 18 -1.26 -8.48 -2.95
CA PHE A 18 -1.51 -9.45 -4.02
C PHE A 18 -1.00 -8.94 -5.38
N VAL A 19 -1.31 -7.69 -5.73
CA VAL A 19 -0.82 -7.04 -6.96
C VAL A 19 0.70 -6.98 -6.94
N PHE A 20 1.31 -6.62 -5.82
CA PHE A 20 2.76 -6.53 -5.69
C PHE A 20 3.47 -7.85 -5.97
N LEU A 21 2.92 -8.96 -5.46
CA LEU A 21 3.49 -10.29 -5.61
C LEU A 21 3.21 -10.91 -6.98
N ARG A 22 2.00 -10.79 -7.51
CA ARG A 22 1.58 -11.48 -8.75
C ARG A 22 1.74 -10.67 -10.03
N ARG A 23 1.81 -9.34 -9.96
CA ARG A 23 1.85 -8.47 -11.14
C ARG A 23 3.00 -7.46 -11.06
N PRO A 24 4.22 -7.85 -11.48
CA PRO A 24 5.41 -6.99 -11.37
C PRO A 24 5.24 -5.64 -12.07
N ASP A 25 4.60 -5.62 -13.25
CA ASP A 25 4.35 -4.39 -14.03
C ASP A 25 3.41 -3.39 -13.33
N GLN A 26 2.62 -3.86 -12.36
CA GLN A 26 1.63 -3.05 -11.66
C GLN A 26 2.07 -2.69 -10.23
N ARG A 27 3.29 -3.09 -9.80
CA ARG A 27 3.81 -2.86 -8.44
C ARG A 27 3.75 -1.38 -8.03
N THR A 28 4.23 -0.48 -8.89
CA THR A 28 4.26 0.96 -8.60
C THR A 28 2.85 1.52 -8.44
N ARG A 29 1.90 1.11 -9.28
CA ARG A 29 0.49 1.53 -9.19
C ARG A 29 -0.17 0.98 -7.93
N GLY A 30 0.09 -0.29 -7.60
CA GLY A 30 -0.40 -0.91 -6.36
C GLY A 30 0.11 -0.20 -5.11
N LEU A 31 1.41 0.09 -5.05
CA LEU A 31 2.02 0.85 -3.96
C LEU A 31 1.41 2.25 -3.82
N LEU A 32 1.20 2.96 -4.94
CA LEU A 32 0.60 4.28 -4.93
C LEU A 32 -0.83 4.24 -4.34
N VAL A 33 -1.65 3.28 -4.76
CA VAL A 33 -2.99 3.10 -4.21
C VAL A 33 -2.94 2.83 -2.70
N MET A 34 -2.04 1.95 -2.24
CA MET A 34 -1.87 1.70 -0.80
C MET A 34 -1.50 2.98 -0.04
N ILE A 35 -0.59 3.79 -0.57
CA ILE A 35 -0.22 5.07 0.04
C ILE A 35 -1.41 6.03 0.11
N LEU A 36 -2.24 6.10 -0.93
CA LEU A 36 -3.45 6.93 -0.91
C LEU A 36 -4.44 6.47 0.17
N PHE A 37 -4.63 5.16 0.33
CA PHE A 37 -5.46 4.63 1.42
C PHE A 37 -4.89 4.96 2.80
N GLN A 38 -3.56 4.96 2.96
CA GLN A 38 -2.92 5.41 4.19
C GLN A 38 -3.24 6.87 4.52
N LEU A 39 -3.18 7.76 3.52
CA LEU A 39 -3.49 9.19 3.69
C LEU A 39 -4.96 9.42 4.02
N VAL A 40 -5.87 8.77 3.30
CA VAL A 40 -7.32 8.84 3.57
C VAL A 40 -7.64 8.33 4.96
N GLY A 41 -7.02 7.21 5.36
CA GLY A 41 -7.18 6.65 6.68
C GLY A 41 -6.62 7.57 7.79
N ALA A 42 -5.46 8.19 7.56
CA ALA A 42 -4.89 9.19 8.48
C ALA A 42 -5.79 10.41 8.65
N ALA A 43 -6.34 10.96 7.55
CA ALA A 43 -7.32 12.04 7.59
C ALA A 43 -8.58 11.64 8.37
N GLY A 44 -9.09 10.43 8.13
CA GLY A 44 -10.21 9.88 8.89
C GLY A 44 -9.92 9.75 10.39
N ASN A 45 -8.69 9.37 10.77
CA ASN A 45 -8.30 9.28 12.17
C ASN A 45 -8.16 10.65 12.85
N VAL A 46 -7.81 11.70 12.11
CA VAL A 46 -7.80 13.09 12.63
C VAL A 46 -9.22 13.58 12.90
N MET A 47 -10.17 13.25 12.01
CA MET A 47 -11.58 13.63 12.17
C MET A 47 -12.28 12.82 13.28
N GLN A 48 -11.98 11.53 13.38
CA GLN A 48 -12.56 10.64 14.36
C GLN A 48 -11.48 9.75 14.95
N THR A 49 -10.87 10.23 16.03
CA THR A 49 -9.80 9.52 16.72
C THR A 49 -10.32 8.19 17.26
N SER A 50 -9.74 7.11 16.78
CA SER A 50 -10.05 5.76 17.26
C SER A 50 -8.76 4.97 17.40
N THR A 51 -8.54 4.39 18.58
CA THR A 51 -7.36 3.58 18.86
C THR A 51 -7.26 2.38 17.90
N GLU A 52 -8.41 1.79 17.54
CA GLU A 52 -8.47 0.68 16.57
C GLU A 52 -8.05 1.11 15.17
N LEU A 53 -8.52 2.28 14.71
CA LEU A 53 -8.12 2.83 13.41
C LEU A 53 -6.64 3.16 13.39
N TYR A 54 -6.14 3.78 14.45
CA TYR A 54 -4.74 4.13 14.57
C TYR A 54 -3.84 2.89 14.52
N ALA A 55 -4.17 1.84 15.29
CA ALA A 55 -3.45 0.59 15.25
C ALA A 55 -3.45 -0.03 13.84
N LEU A 56 -4.60 -0.03 13.17
CA LEU A 56 -4.72 -0.52 11.80
C LEU A 56 -3.87 0.31 10.81
N LEU A 57 -3.84 1.64 10.97
CA LEU A 57 -3.01 2.53 10.17
C LEU A 57 -1.52 2.29 10.37
N CYS A 58 -1.09 1.99 11.59
CA CYS A 58 0.29 1.62 11.87
C CYS A 58 0.66 0.31 11.16
N VAL A 59 -0.22 -0.70 11.24
CA VAL A 59 -0.01 -1.99 10.55
C VAL A 59 0.00 -1.78 9.03
N HIS A 60 -0.91 -0.97 8.49
CA HIS A 60 -0.96 -0.64 7.07
C HIS A 60 0.28 0.12 6.59
N ALA A 61 0.77 1.10 7.35
CA ALA A 61 2.01 1.81 7.06
C ALA A 61 3.22 0.86 7.04
N LEU A 62 3.28 -0.09 7.97
CA LEU A 62 4.37 -1.07 8.05
C LEU A 62 4.40 -1.99 6.82
N VAL A 63 3.23 -2.44 6.34
CA VAL A 63 3.13 -3.21 5.09
C VAL A 63 3.58 -2.38 3.89
N VAL A 64 3.08 -1.14 3.76
CA VAL A 64 3.49 -0.24 2.68
C VAL A 64 5.00 -0.03 2.68
N LEU A 65 5.60 0.20 3.86
CA LEU A 65 7.04 0.37 4.01
C LEU A 65 7.81 -0.87 3.54
N ILE A 66 7.44 -2.07 4.01
CA ILE A 66 8.09 -3.32 3.59
C ILE A 66 8.02 -3.50 2.07
N LEU A 67 6.85 -3.29 1.46
CA LEU A 67 6.67 -3.44 0.02
C LEU A 67 7.44 -2.38 -0.76
N MET A 68 7.49 -1.14 -0.26
CA MET A 68 8.28 -0.05 -0.84
C MET A 68 9.78 -0.37 -0.78
N THR A 69 10.29 -0.80 0.37
CA THR A 69 11.70 -1.19 0.51
C THR A 69 12.04 -2.33 -0.44
N ARG A 70 11.18 -3.34 -0.56
CA ARG A 70 11.36 -4.43 -1.54
C ARG A 70 11.31 -3.95 -2.98
N HIS A 71 10.48 -2.96 -3.29
CA HIS A 71 10.42 -2.36 -4.62
C HIS A 71 11.74 -1.67 -4.96
N LEU A 72 12.27 -0.87 -4.03
CA LEU A 72 13.54 -0.16 -4.19
C LEU A 72 14.75 -1.10 -4.27
N GLN A 73 14.69 -2.23 -3.56
CA GLN A 73 15.73 -3.27 -3.61
C GLN A 73 15.62 -4.18 -4.85
N SER A 74 14.51 -4.15 -5.58
CA SER A 74 14.36 -4.98 -6.78
C SER A 74 15.18 -4.36 -7.92
N PRO A 75 16.11 -5.11 -8.55
CA PRO A 75 16.86 -4.64 -9.70
C PRO A 75 15.88 -4.19 -10.80
N HIS A 76 16.01 -2.95 -11.25
CA HIS A 76 15.36 -2.52 -12.48
C HIS A 76 16.01 -3.32 -13.62
N VAL A 77 15.29 -4.30 -14.16
CA VAL A 77 15.63 -4.88 -15.45
C VAL A 77 15.29 -3.80 -16.47
N THR A 78 16.26 -2.93 -16.73
CA THR A 78 16.18 -1.99 -17.84
C THR A 78 16.05 -2.82 -19.11
N PRO A 79 14.99 -2.67 -19.92
CA PRO A 79 14.95 -3.31 -21.23
C PRO A 79 16.13 -2.75 -22.02
N GLN A 80 17.13 -3.60 -22.26
CA GLN A 80 18.24 -3.23 -23.14
C GLN A 80 17.62 -3.00 -24.52
N PRO A 81 17.75 -1.80 -25.12
CA PRO A 81 17.27 -1.60 -26.47
C PRO A 81 18.04 -2.57 -27.36
N SER A 82 17.33 -3.56 -27.91
CA SER A 82 17.82 -4.36 -29.02
C SER A 82 18.06 -3.38 -30.16
N GLY A 83 19.33 -3.00 -30.34
CA GLY A 83 19.75 -2.21 -31.47
C GLY A 83 19.47 -3.01 -32.74
N GLU A 84 18.56 -2.49 -33.55
CA GLU A 84 18.43 -2.77 -34.98
C GLU A 84 18.68 -1.47 -35.75
#